data_AF-A0A286D2N2-F1
#
_entry.id   AF-A0A286D2N2-F1
#
_cell.length_a   1.000
_cell.length_b   1.000
_cell.length_c   1.000
_cell.angle_alpha   90.00
_cell.angle_beta   90.00
_cell.angle_gamma   90.00
#
_symmetry.space_group_name_H-M   'P 1'
#
loop_
_entity.id
_entity.type
_entity.pdbx_description
1 polymer ?
#
loop_
_entity_poly.entity_id
_entity_poly.type
_entity_poly.pdbx_seq_one_letter_code
_entity_poly.pdbx_strand_id
1 'polypeptide(L)'
;MFKQGIKRNGMLAACLLTGVAVTPPALATEALQGKRLSDAMGVAQAFQDSIAVCREQMEKYDIEQTYAANPELLGGIRPGEPEWPAAAALYGDMMKAGCDYDQAVSEDAFARTLQEELSGDDIDALVAFYGSDLGARFREASLTANVAANRATTTKVDDAEVYKAFNEKLQALLASRPAPAESSRVVGSVQALPTADAAVALSDRIMQDVAAGRVAEGFELGFPHVVVTREQLDTFVVQVTKQQDSWDDRFGKSIGYELLRNDTVGDSMIRAVFLHRFDQHAIVWWFLWYRGSQGWVLSRFAFVEDSTTLFR
;
A
#
# COMPACT_ATOMS: atom_id res chain seq x y z
N MET A 1 -13.67 24.06 -72.67
CA MET A 1 -12.92 23.32 -73.69
C MET A 1 -11.83 22.55 -72.97
N PHE A 2 -12.02 21.23 -72.80
CA PHE A 2 -11.04 20.14 -72.61
C PHE A 2 -11.78 18.95 -71.97
N LYS A 3 -12.16 18.00 -72.84
CA LYS A 3 -12.61 16.65 -72.47
C LYS A 3 -11.35 15.78 -72.36
N GLN A 4 -11.18 15.04 -71.27
CA GLN A 4 -10.36 13.83 -71.27
C GLN A 4 -11.17 12.69 -70.66
N GLY A 5 -11.45 11.70 -71.51
CA GLY A 5 -12.08 10.45 -71.13
C GLY A 5 -11.03 9.45 -70.69
N ILE A 6 -11.27 8.81 -69.55
CA ILE A 6 -10.48 7.68 -69.06
C ILE A 6 -11.23 6.40 -69.42
N LYS A 7 -10.62 5.60 -70.30
CA LYS A 7 -11.05 4.23 -70.62
C LYS A 7 -10.70 3.33 -69.42
N ARG A 8 -11.71 2.67 -68.83
CA ARG A 8 -11.51 1.54 -67.91
C ARG A 8 -11.34 0.26 -68.71
N ASN A 9 -10.11 -0.27 -68.77
CA ASN A 9 -9.87 -1.67 -69.13
C ASN A 9 -10.11 -2.52 -67.88
N GLY A 10 -11.11 -3.39 -67.94
CA GLY A 10 -11.32 -4.43 -66.96
C GLY A 10 -10.27 -5.52 -67.11
N MET A 11 -9.50 -5.76 -66.05
CA MET A 11 -8.65 -6.92 -65.91
C MET A 11 -9.15 -7.67 -64.66
N LEU A 12 -9.91 -8.74 -64.89
CA LEU A 12 -10.28 -9.69 -63.85
C LEU A 12 -9.04 -10.50 -63.50
N ALA A 13 -8.36 -10.13 -62.43
CA ALA A 13 -7.36 -10.97 -61.78
C ALA A 13 -8.08 -11.85 -60.75
N ALA A 14 -8.28 -13.12 -61.09
CA ALA A 14 -8.70 -14.14 -60.15
C ALA A 14 -7.50 -14.47 -59.23
N CYS A 15 -7.37 -13.74 -58.12
CA CYS A 15 -6.48 -14.15 -57.02
C CYS A 15 -7.12 -15.33 -56.29
N LEU A 16 -6.61 -16.54 -56.58
CA LEU A 16 -6.75 -17.69 -55.70
C LEU A 16 -5.98 -17.39 -54.40
N LEU A 17 -6.65 -16.74 -53.46
CA LEU A 17 -6.21 -16.68 -52.07
C LEU A 17 -6.39 -18.08 -51.48
N THR A 18 -5.33 -18.88 -51.49
CA THR A 18 -5.19 -20.02 -50.60
C THR A 18 -5.11 -19.46 -49.18
N GLY A 19 -6.27 -19.26 -48.56
CA GLY A 19 -6.38 -18.90 -47.15
C GLY A 19 -5.77 -20.00 -46.31
N VAL A 20 -4.58 -19.74 -45.77
CA VAL A 20 -4.07 -20.51 -44.64
C VAL A 20 -5.03 -20.19 -43.49
N ALA A 21 -5.88 -21.17 -43.14
CA ALA A 21 -6.70 -21.07 -41.95
C ALA A 21 -5.75 -20.98 -40.75
N VAL A 22 -5.56 -19.77 -40.24
CA VAL A 22 -4.92 -19.55 -38.95
C VAL A 22 -5.95 -20.02 -37.93
N THR A 23 -5.85 -21.27 -37.49
CA THR A 23 -6.57 -21.72 -36.32
C THR A 23 -6.15 -20.81 -35.16
N PRO A 24 -7.09 -20.09 -34.52
CA PRO A 24 -6.76 -19.32 -33.34
C PRO A 24 -6.09 -20.24 -32.31
N PRO A 25 -5.09 -19.75 -31.57
CA PRO A 25 -4.35 -20.57 -30.62
C PRO A 25 -5.32 -21.21 -29.62
N ALA A 26 -5.21 -22.53 -29.44
CA ALA A 26 -6.07 -23.34 -28.56
C ALA A 26 -6.21 -22.75 -27.14
N LEU A 27 -5.19 -22.02 -26.68
CA LEU A 27 -5.13 -21.32 -25.39
C LEU A 27 -6.30 -20.32 -25.17
N ALA A 28 -6.83 -19.69 -26.21
CA ALA A 28 -7.96 -18.76 -26.05
C ALA A 28 -9.29 -19.45 -25.75
N THR A 29 -9.41 -20.75 -26.09
CA THR A 29 -10.61 -21.57 -25.87
C THR A 29 -10.56 -22.32 -24.55
N GLU A 30 -9.36 -22.67 -24.08
CA GLU A 30 -9.13 -23.28 -22.76
C GLU A 30 -9.36 -22.27 -21.62
N ALA A 31 -8.93 -21.02 -21.75
CA ALA A 31 -9.16 -19.98 -20.73
C ALA A 31 -10.66 -19.70 -20.42
N LEU A 32 -11.58 -20.18 -21.27
CA LEU A 32 -13.03 -20.07 -21.08
C LEU A 32 -13.64 -21.23 -20.28
N GLN A 33 -12.98 -22.38 -20.14
CA GLN A 33 -13.57 -23.58 -19.52
C GLN A 33 -13.73 -23.41 -17.99
N GLY A 34 -12.69 -22.96 -17.29
CA GLY A 34 -12.77 -22.67 -15.85
C GLY A 34 -13.81 -21.61 -15.52
N LYS A 35 -13.96 -20.59 -16.38
CA LYS A 35 -15.02 -19.59 -16.25
C LYS A 35 -16.41 -20.21 -16.43
N ARG A 36 -16.61 -21.07 -17.44
CA ARG A 36 -17.88 -21.78 -17.65
C ARG A 36 -18.29 -22.60 -16.42
N LEU A 37 -17.33 -23.28 -15.78
CA LEU A 37 -17.60 -24.02 -14.55
C LEU A 37 -17.92 -23.09 -13.37
N SER A 38 -17.14 -22.02 -13.18
CA SER A 38 -17.40 -20.99 -12.15
C SER A 38 -18.81 -20.40 -12.27
N ASP A 39 -19.22 -20.05 -13.50
CA ASP A 39 -20.57 -19.56 -13.80
C ASP A 39 -21.64 -20.63 -13.49
N ALA A 40 -21.41 -21.89 -13.88
CA ALA A 40 -22.32 -23.00 -13.63
C ALA A 40 -22.51 -23.27 -12.13
N MET A 41 -21.45 -23.13 -11.33
CA MET A 41 -21.44 -23.25 -9.87
C MET A 41 -22.12 -22.07 -9.16
N GLY A 42 -22.32 -20.94 -9.83
CA GLY A 42 -22.92 -19.74 -9.24
C GLY A 42 -21.98 -18.98 -8.31
N VAL A 43 -20.67 -19.00 -8.57
CA VAL A 43 -19.64 -18.34 -7.74
C VAL A 43 -19.90 -16.84 -7.60
N ALA A 44 -20.28 -16.17 -8.69
CA ALA A 44 -20.62 -14.75 -8.69
C ALA A 44 -21.76 -14.42 -7.70
N GLN A 45 -22.80 -15.26 -7.68
CA GLN A 45 -23.91 -15.11 -6.75
C GLN A 45 -23.44 -15.34 -5.30
N ALA A 46 -22.66 -16.39 -5.05
CA ALA A 46 -22.13 -16.68 -3.72
C ALA A 46 -21.30 -15.51 -3.16
N PHE A 47 -20.53 -14.84 -4.02
CA PHE A 47 -19.72 -13.69 -3.65
C PHE A 47 -20.59 -12.47 -3.31
N GLN A 48 -21.56 -12.15 -4.16
CA GLN A 48 -22.54 -11.08 -3.92
C GLN A 48 -23.34 -11.29 -2.64
N ASP A 49 -23.80 -12.52 -2.42
CA ASP A 49 -24.49 -12.94 -1.21
C ASP A 49 -23.61 -12.74 0.04
N SER A 50 -22.31 -13.05 -0.06
CA SER A 50 -21.35 -12.85 1.04
C SER A 50 -21.11 -11.37 1.33
N ILE A 51 -20.99 -10.52 0.31
CA ILE A 51 -20.90 -9.06 0.46
C ILE A 51 -22.16 -8.52 1.14
N ALA A 52 -23.34 -8.97 0.72
CA ALA A 52 -24.61 -8.55 1.31
C ALA A 52 -24.69 -8.91 2.80
N VAL A 53 -24.28 -10.14 3.17
CA VAL A 53 -24.23 -10.55 4.59
C VAL A 53 -23.20 -9.73 5.38
N CYS A 54 -22.02 -9.46 4.81
CA CYS A 54 -21.02 -8.61 5.44
C CYS A 54 -21.59 -7.22 5.74
N ARG A 55 -22.26 -6.59 4.77
CA ARG A 55 -22.90 -5.28 4.95
C ARG A 55 -24.02 -5.31 6.00
N GLU A 56 -24.85 -6.36 5.99
CA GLU A 56 -25.89 -6.59 7.01
C GLU A 56 -25.28 -6.67 8.42
N GLN A 57 -24.11 -7.30 8.57
CA GLN A 57 -23.39 -7.37 9.84
C GLN A 57 -22.79 -6.01 10.23
N MET A 58 -22.23 -5.26 9.29
CA MET A 58 -21.68 -3.92 9.56
C MET A 58 -22.76 -2.90 9.94
N GLU A 59 -23.99 -3.06 9.46
CA GLU A 59 -25.13 -2.23 9.90
C GLU A 59 -25.52 -2.47 11.37
N LYS A 60 -25.25 -3.66 11.90
CA LYS A 60 -25.50 -4.02 13.30
C LYS A 60 -24.32 -3.68 14.22
N TYR A 61 -23.26 -3.09 13.67
CA TYR A 61 -22.04 -2.81 14.43
C TYR A 61 -22.26 -1.68 15.43
N ASP A 62 -21.99 -1.97 16.70
CA ASP A 62 -22.09 -0.99 17.79
C ASP A 62 -20.76 -0.24 17.96
N ILE A 63 -20.71 0.96 17.38
CA ILE A 63 -19.54 1.84 17.47
C ILE A 63 -19.32 2.38 18.89
N GLU A 64 -20.36 2.53 19.71
CA GLU A 64 -20.19 2.98 21.09
C GLU A 64 -19.53 1.90 21.94
N GLN A 65 -19.94 0.64 21.76
CA GLN A 65 -19.29 -0.50 22.42
C GLN A 65 -17.81 -0.60 22.00
N THR A 66 -17.53 -0.44 20.71
CA THR A 66 -16.16 -0.49 20.17
C THR A 66 -15.31 0.66 20.71
N TYR A 67 -15.86 1.87 20.74
CA TYR A 67 -15.20 3.05 21.29
C TYR A 67 -14.91 2.89 22.78
N ALA A 68 -15.81 2.28 23.56
CA ALA A 68 -15.58 2.03 24.99
C ALA A 68 -14.34 1.15 25.23
N ALA A 69 -14.04 0.22 24.30
CA ALA A 69 -12.82 -0.58 24.33
C ALA A 69 -11.58 0.16 23.79
N ASN A 70 -11.77 1.16 22.92
CA ASN A 70 -10.69 1.94 22.32
C ASN A 70 -11.06 3.44 22.16
N PRO A 71 -10.84 4.27 23.19
CA PRO A 71 -11.21 5.69 23.16
C PRO A 71 -10.48 6.54 22.11
N GLU A 72 -9.37 6.05 21.56
CA GLU A 72 -8.59 6.78 20.54
C GLU A 72 -9.06 6.48 19.11
N LEU A 73 -10.01 5.56 18.92
CA LEU A 73 -10.47 5.05 17.62
C LEU A 73 -10.87 6.14 16.63
N LEU A 74 -11.49 7.22 17.12
CA LEU A 74 -11.99 8.33 16.31
C LEU A 74 -11.18 9.62 16.51
N GLY A 75 -9.87 9.49 16.76
CA GLY A 75 -9.00 10.64 17.02
C GLY A 75 -9.34 11.36 18.33
N GLY A 76 -9.87 10.62 19.30
CA GLY A 76 -10.24 11.12 20.62
C GLY A 76 -11.61 11.80 20.73
N ILE A 77 -12.39 11.85 19.63
CA ILE A 77 -13.77 12.35 19.63
C ILE A 77 -14.66 11.42 20.46
N ARG A 78 -15.38 11.97 21.44
CA ARG A 78 -16.11 11.19 22.47
C ARG A 78 -17.63 11.15 22.23
N PRO A 79 -18.33 10.09 22.67
CA PRO A 79 -19.79 10.10 22.71
C PRO A 79 -20.34 11.33 23.46
N GLY A 80 -21.26 12.04 22.81
CA GLY A 80 -21.88 13.26 23.33
C GLY A 80 -21.21 14.57 22.87
N GLU A 81 -20.04 14.51 22.24
CA GLU A 81 -19.45 15.68 21.58
C GLU A 81 -20.21 16.03 20.28
N PRO A 82 -20.28 17.31 19.87
CA PRO A 82 -21.01 17.72 18.67
C PRO A 82 -20.59 16.99 17.38
N GLU A 83 -19.33 16.59 17.29
CA GLU A 83 -18.71 15.91 16.15
C GLU A 83 -18.97 14.39 16.13
N TRP A 84 -19.44 13.82 17.24
CA TRP A 84 -19.63 12.37 17.41
C TRP A 84 -20.49 11.73 16.32
N PRO A 85 -21.68 12.26 15.96
CA PRO A 85 -22.52 11.62 14.95
C PRO A 85 -21.83 11.53 13.57
N ALA A 86 -21.05 12.54 13.20
CA ALA A 86 -20.31 12.55 11.95
C ALA A 86 -19.12 11.58 11.98
N ALA A 87 -18.37 11.53 13.09
CA ALA A 87 -17.25 10.62 13.26
C ALA A 87 -17.71 9.14 13.28
N ALA A 88 -18.80 8.85 13.99
CA ALA A 88 -19.41 7.53 14.04
C ALA A 88 -19.93 7.09 12.65
N ALA A 89 -20.56 7.99 11.90
CA ALA A 89 -21.01 7.71 10.54
C ALA A 89 -19.83 7.40 9.60
N LEU A 90 -18.77 8.22 9.63
CA LEU A 90 -17.55 7.98 8.83
C LEU A 90 -16.91 6.63 9.15
N TYR A 91 -16.86 6.26 10.43
CA TYR A 91 -16.36 4.95 10.83
C TYR A 91 -17.26 3.83 10.32
N GLY A 92 -18.59 3.97 10.43
CA GLY A 92 -19.54 3.02 9.87
C GLY A 92 -19.39 2.84 8.36
N ASP A 93 -19.16 3.93 7.62
CA ASP A 93 -18.90 3.90 6.17
C ASP A 93 -17.58 3.20 5.86
N MET A 94 -16.52 3.46 6.62
CA MET A 94 -15.25 2.76 6.50
C MET A 94 -15.40 1.25 6.72
N MET A 95 -16.13 0.84 7.76
CA MET A 95 -16.38 -0.58 8.04
C MET A 95 -17.16 -1.25 6.91
N LYS A 96 -18.17 -0.56 6.35
CA LYS A 96 -18.92 -1.05 5.18
C LYS A 96 -18.05 -1.14 3.92
N ALA A 97 -17.17 -0.17 3.70
CA ALA A 97 -16.21 -0.21 2.60
C ALA A 97 -15.25 -1.40 2.72
N GLY A 98 -14.97 -1.87 3.94
CA GLY A 98 -14.24 -3.12 4.17
C GLY A 98 -14.92 -4.38 3.63
N CYS A 99 -16.21 -4.32 3.30
CA CYS A 99 -16.94 -5.39 2.60
C CYS A 99 -16.82 -5.33 1.07
N ASP A 100 -16.24 -4.26 0.51
CA ASP A 100 -16.15 -4.05 -0.94
C ASP A 100 -14.87 -4.70 -1.49
N TYR A 101 -14.99 -5.98 -1.84
CA TYR A 101 -13.93 -6.72 -2.52
C TYR A 101 -14.06 -6.59 -4.05
N ASP A 102 -12.93 -6.62 -4.76
CA ASP A 102 -12.94 -6.72 -6.22
C ASP A 102 -13.42 -8.12 -6.64
N GLN A 103 -14.73 -8.20 -6.90
CA GLN A 103 -15.41 -9.43 -7.30
C GLN A 103 -14.84 -9.97 -8.62
N ALA A 104 -14.56 -9.11 -9.60
CA ALA A 104 -14.10 -9.54 -10.90
C ALA A 104 -12.72 -10.21 -10.80
N VAL A 105 -11.81 -9.63 -10.01
CA VAL A 105 -10.49 -10.22 -9.74
C VAL A 105 -10.62 -11.55 -9.00
N SER A 106 -11.53 -11.64 -8.04
CA SER A 106 -11.76 -12.88 -7.27
C SER A 106 -12.34 -14.00 -8.13
N GLU A 107 -13.31 -13.68 -8.99
CA GLU A 107 -13.92 -14.63 -9.93
C GLU A 107 -12.91 -15.12 -10.97
N ASP A 108 -12.10 -14.23 -11.52
CA ASP A 108 -11.05 -14.57 -12.47
C ASP A 108 -10.00 -15.49 -11.83
N ALA A 109 -9.56 -15.17 -10.62
CA ALA A 109 -8.64 -16.02 -9.87
C ALA A 109 -9.22 -17.42 -9.59
N PHE A 110 -10.50 -17.49 -9.19
CA PHE A 110 -11.19 -18.76 -8.96
C PHE A 110 -11.32 -19.59 -10.24
N ALA A 111 -11.77 -18.96 -11.33
CA ALA A 111 -11.92 -19.60 -12.63
C ALA A 111 -10.58 -20.13 -13.19
N ARG A 112 -9.51 -19.33 -13.08
CA ARG A 112 -8.16 -19.75 -13.46
C ARG A 112 -7.67 -20.93 -12.64
N THR A 113 -7.89 -20.92 -11.33
CA THR A 113 -7.49 -22.04 -10.46
C THR A 113 -8.21 -23.32 -10.85
N LEU A 114 -9.52 -23.26 -11.15
CA LEU A 114 -10.25 -24.43 -11.66
C LEU A 114 -9.68 -24.94 -12.99
N GLN A 115 -9.28 -24.03 -13.88
CA GLN A 115 -8.68 -24.38 -15.17
C GLN A 115 -7.32 -25.07 -15.03
N GLU A 116 -6.53 -24.65 -14.05
CA GLU A 116 -5.18 -25.19 -13.78
C GLU A 116 -5.25 -26.57 -13.11
N GLU A 117 -6.24 -26.79 -12.24
CA GLU A 117 -6.33 -27.98 -11.40
C GLU A 117 -7.21 -29.11 -11.99
N LEU A 118 -8.07 -28.82 -12.96
CA LEU A 118 -8.99 -29.79 -13.55
C LEU A 118 -8.71 -29.99 -15.04
N SER A 119 -8.89 -31.23 -15.51
CA SER A 119 -8.86 -31.49 -16.95
C SER A 119 -10.08 -30.89 -17.64
N GLY A 120 -9.97 -30.63 -18.95
CA GLY A 120 -11.10 -30.13 -19.75
C GLY A 120 -12.33 -31.06 -19.68
N ASP A 121 -12.11 -32.37 -19.70
CA ASP A 121 -13.18 -33.38 -19.59
C ASP A 121 -13.86 -33.34 -18.22
N ASP A 122 -13.11 -33.16 -17.13
CA ASP A 122 -13.67 -33.02 -15.78
C ASP A 122 -14.50 -31.73 -15.68
N ILE A 123 -13.99 -30.62 -16.23
CA ILE A 123 -14.71 -29.35 -16.28
C ILE A 123 -16.03 -29.51 -17.03
N ASP A 124 -16.02 -30.12 -18.22
CA ASP A 124 -17.24 -30.31 -19.01
C ASP A 124 -18.24 -31.26 -18.31
N ALA A 125 -17.77 -32.31 -17.63
CA ALA A 125 -18.61 -33.19 -16.83
C ALA A 125 -19.27 -32.46 -15.65
N LEU A 126 -18.52 -31.60 -14.94
CA LEU A 126 -19.05 -30.78 -13.85
C LEU A 126 -20.05 -29.73 -14.35
N VAL A 127 -19.74 -29.05 -15.47
CA VAL A 127 -20.69 -28.13 -16.11
C VAL A 127 -21.98 -28.86 -16.50
N ALA A 128 -21.89 -30.06 -17.08
CA ALA A 128 -23.06 -30.87 -17.40
C ALA A 128 -23.86 -31.28 -16.15
N PHE A 129 -23.18 -31.64 -15.05
CA PHE A 129 -23.83 -31.91 -13.78
C PHE A 129 -24.61 -30.68 -13.26
N TYR A 130 -23.96 -29.52 -13.17
CA TYR A 130 -24.61 -28.28 -12.70
C TYR A 130 -25.73 -27.79 -13.63
N GLY A 131 -25.70 -28.17 -14.91
CA GLY A 131 -26.78 -27.94 -15.87
C GLY A 131 -27.97 -28.91 -15.75
N SER A 132 -27.84 -30.02 -15.01
CA SER A 132 -28.94 -30.97 -14.77
C SER A 132 -29.90 -30.47 -13.69
N ASP A 133 -31.13 -31.02 -13.65
CA ASP A 133 -32.12 -30.71 -12.61
C ASP A 133 -31.60 -30.96 -11.19
N LEU A 134 -30.78 -32.01 -11.00
CA LEU A 134 -30.19 -32.30 -9.71
C LEU A 134 -29.10 -31.28 -9.36
N GLY A 135 -28.19 -30.99 -10.28
CA GLY A 135 -27.10 -30.04 -10.05
C GLY A 135 -27.58 -28.62 -9.85
N ALA A 136 -28.62 -28.18 -10.56
CA ALA A 136 -29.24 -26.87 -10.37
C ALA A 136 -29.84 -26.73 -8.96
N ARG A 137 -30.61 -27.74 -8.50
CA ARG A 137 -31.15 -27.77 -7.13
C ARG A 137 -30.05 -27.83 -6.07
N PHE A 138 -29.00 -28.61 -6.33
CA PHE A 138 -27.85 -28.68 -5.43
C PHE A 138 -27.13 -27.34 -5.30
N ARG A 139 -26.90 -26.64 -6.42
CA ARG A 139 -26.33 -25.29 -6.43
C ARG A 139 -27.17 -24.32 -5.62
N GLU A 140 -28.49 -24.27 -5.85
CA GLU A 140 -29.40 -23.37 -5.13
C GLU A 140 -29.41 -23.66 -3.62
N ALA A 141 -29.46 -24.94 -3.24
CA ALA A 141 -29.37 -25.34 -1.85
C ALA A 141 -28.02 -24.95 -1.23
N SER A 142 -26.92 -25.08 -1.98
CA SER A 142 -25.58 -24.71 -1.53
C SER A 142 -25.42 -23.21 -1.31
N LEU A 143 -25.93 -22.39 -2.24
CA LEU A 143 -25.93 -20.92 -2.09
C LEU A 143 -26.75 -20.49 -0.86
N THR A 144 -27.94 -21.08 -0.69
CA THR A 144 -28.79 -20.83 0.48
C THR A 144 -28.11 -21.21 1.78
N ALA A 145 -27.47 -22.39 1.82
CA ALA A 145 -26.73 -22.86 2.98
C ALA A 145 -25.51 -21.96 3.28
N ASN A 146 -24.81 -21.48 2.25
CA ASN A 146 -23.69 -20.56 2.41
C ASN A 146 -24.11 -19.22 3.02
N VAL A 147 -25.21 -18.63 2.54
CA VAL A 147 -25.79 -17.42 3.15
C VAL A 147 -26.15 -17.66 4.62
N ALA A 148 -26.82 -18.79 4.92
CA ALA A 148 -27.18 -19.14 6.29
C ALA A 148 -25.95 -19.31 7.19
N ALA A 149 -24.89 -19.96 6.68
CA ALA A 149 -23.63 -20.14 7.39
C ALA A 149 -22.91 -18.80 7.65
N ASN A 150 -22.82 -17.93 6.64
CA ASN A 150 -22.22 -16.59 6.79
C ASN A 150 -22.98 -15.75 7.83
N ARG A 151 -24.32 -15.79 7.82
CA ARG A 151 -25.12 -15.08 8.83
C ARG A 151 -24.97 -15.65 10.24
N ALA A 152 -24.82 -16.98 10.35
CA ALA A 152 -24.61 -17.65 11.62
C ALA A 152 -23.17 -17.50 12.14
N THR A 153 -22.23 -17.10 11.29
CA THR A 153 -20.84 -16.87 11.68
C THR A 153 -20.76 -15.59 12.48
N THR A 154 -20.54 -15.72 13.78
CA THR A 154 -20.11 -14.64 14.65
C THR A 154 -18.63 -14.78 14.92
N THR A 155 -17.93 -13.66 15.13
CA THR A 155 -16.58 -13.71 15.67
C THR A 155 -16.66 -14.36 17.05
N LYS A 156 -16.06 -15.54 17.21
CA LYS A 156 -16.01 -16.25 18.50
C LYS A 156 -15.08 -15.60 19.50
N VAL A 157 -14.30 -14.62 19.05
CA VAL A 157 -13.33 -13.95 19.89
C VAL A 157 -13.95 -12.64 20.32
N ASP A 158 -14.03 -12.43 21.63
CA ASP A 158 -14.33 -11.12 22.19
C ASP A 158 -13.19 -10.18 21.79
N ASP A 159 -13.49 -9.15 20.99
CA ASP A 159 -12.49 -8.18 20.54
C ASP A 159 -11.72 -7.59 21.73
N ALA A 160 -12.38 -7.39 22.88
CA ALA A 160 -11.74 -6.93 24.10
C ALA A 160 -10.72 -7.94 24.63
N GLU A 161 -11.02 -9.24 24.57
CA GLU A 161 -10.07 -10.29 24.92
C GLU A 161 -8.90 -10.37 23.93
N VAL A 162 -9.13 -10.17 22.62
CA VAL A 162 -8.05 -10.13 21.61
C VAL A 162 -7.11 -8.97 21.88
N TYR A 163 -7.64 -7.77 22.05
CA TYR A 163 -6.82 -6.58 22.31
C TYR A 163 -6.11 -6.68 23.65
N LYS A 164 -6.77 -7.21 24.68
CA LYS A 164 -6.13 -7.50 25.96
C LYS A 164 -4.97 -8.48 25.80
N ALA A 165 -5.18 -9.61 25.13
CA ALA A 165 -4.14 -10.61 24.91
C ALA A 165 -2.98 -10.07 24.06
N PHE A 166 -3.27 -9.24 23.06
CA PHE A 166 -2.25 -8.55 22.27
C PHE A 166 -1.43 -7.58 23.12
N ASN A 167 -2.09 -6.73 23.91
CA ASN A 167 -1.43 -5.77 24.80
C ASN A 167 -0.61 -6.47 25.87
N GLU A 168 -1.10 -7.55 26.48
CA GLU A 168 -0.35 -8.36 27.44
C GLU A 168 0.92 -8.95 26.81
N LYS A 169 0.83 -9.48 25.58
CA LYS A 169 2.01 -9.97 24.84
C LYS A 169 2.98 -8.84 24.50
N LEU A 170 2.49 -7.68 24.07
CA LEU A 170 3.32 -6.52 23.78
C LEU A 170 4.04 -6.02 25.04
N GLN A 171 3.35 -5.94 26.17
CA GLN A 171 3.95 -5.55 27.44
C GLN A 171 4.97 -6.58 27.93
N ALA A 172 4.71 -7.88 27.78
CA ALA A 172 5.68 -8.93 28.08
C ALA A 172 6.94 -8.83 27.18
N LEU A 173 6.78 -8.51 25.90
CA LEU A 173 7.89 -8.23 24.98
C LEU A 173 8.70 -6.99 25.41
N LEU A 174 8.01 -5.92 25.81
CA LEU A 174 8.66 -4.71 26.30
C LEU A 174 9.39 -4.94 27.64
N ALA A 175 8.83 -5.74 28.54
CA ALA A 175 9.43 -6.05 29.84
C ALA A 175 10.61 -7.04 29.75
N SER A 176 10.61 -7.91 28.74
CA SER A 176 11.71 -8.85 28.46
C SER A 176 12.85 -8.24 27.66
N ARG A 177 12.66 -7.04 27.10
CA ARG A 177 13.81 -6.27 26.59
C ARG A 177 14.72 -5.98 27.78
N PRO A 178 16.04 -6.30 27.68
CA PRO A 178 16.98 -5.79 28.65
C PRO A 178 16.76 -4.27 28.73
N ALA A 179 16.63 -3.74 29.96
CA ALA A 179 16.54 -2.30 30.17
C ALA A 179 17.59 -1.68 29.26
N PRO A 180 17.21 -0.79 28.30
CA PRO A 180 18.15 -0.24 27.35
C PRO A 180 19.32 0.25 28.18
N ALA A 181 20.48 -0.42 28.03
CA ALA A 181 21.61 -0.33 28.93
C ALA A 181 21.77 1.13 29.24
N GLU A 182 21.50 1.54 30.51
CA GLU A 182 21.19 2.91 30.89
C GLU A 182 21.90 3.78 29.91
N SER A 183 21.16 4.27 28.91
CA SER A 183 21.74 5.13 27.91
C SER A 183 22.00 6.32 28.77
N SER A 184 23.21 6.38 29.34
CA SER A 184 23.77 7.57 29.89
C SER A 184 23.60 8.46 28.69
N ARG A 185 22.60 9.33 28.77
CA ARG A 185 22.44 10.42 27.86
C ARG A 185 23.69 11.22 28.15
N VAL A 186 24.80 10.79 27.58
CA VAL A 186 25.85 11.66 27.11
C VAL A 186 25.13 12.39 25.99
N VAL A 187 24.25 13.30 26.40
CA VAL A 187 24.10 14.57 25.70
C VAL A 187 25.50 15.15 25.82
N GLY A 188 26.41 14.68 24.97
CA GLY A 188 27.56 15.48 24.60
C GLY A 188 26.95 16.83 24.24
N SER A 189 27.51 17.91 24.77
CA SER A 189 26.98 19.25 24.57
C SER A 189 26.68 19.44 23.09
N VAL A 190 25.39 19.39 22.72
CA VAL A 190 24.99 19.53 21.32
C VAL A 190 25.48 20.91 20.90
N GLN A 191 26.34 20.94 19.90
CA GLN A 191 26.87 22.19 19.38
C GLN A 191 25.76 22.83 18.56
N ALA A 192 25.01 23.75 19.14
CA ALA A 192 23.96 24.43 18.41
C ALA A 192 24.54 25.35 17.33
N LEU A 193 23.88 25.39 16.17
CA LEU A 193 24.21 26.31 15.09
C LEU A 193 23.60 27.69 15.34
N PRO A 194 24.26 28.78 14.92
CA PRO A 194 23.84 30.13 15.29
C PRO A 194 22.61 30.62 14.52
N THR A 195 22.37 30.13 13.29
CA THR A 195 21.31 30.62 12.40
C THR A 195 20.62 29.50 11.63
N ALA A 196 19.41 29.78 11.14
CA ALA A 196 18.68 28.86 10.26
C ALA A 196 19.47 28.61 8.95
N ASP A 197 20.12 29.64 8.41
CA ASP A 197 20.95 29.50 7.22
C ASP A 197 22.14 28.56 7.44
N ALA A 198 22.76 28.60 8.63
CA ALA A 198 23.83 27.67 8.98
C ALA A 198 23.33 26.22 9.07
N ALA A 199 22.11 26.03 9.56
CA ALA A 199 21.44 24.73 9.60
C ALA A 199 21.16 24.18 8.19
N VAL A 200 20.59 25.01 7.30
CA VAL A 200 20.36 24.63 5.90
C VAL A 200 21.68 24.33 5.18
N ALA A 201 22.71 25.16 5.39
CA ALA A 201 24.03 24.95 4.80
C ALA A 201 24.70 23.65 5.31
N LEU A 202 24.49 23.27 6.56
CA LEU A 202 24.96 21.97 7.05
C LEU A 202 24.20 20.82 6.39
N SER A 203 22.87 20.91 6.25
CA SER A 203 22.09 19.91 5.51
C SER A 203 22.54 19.75 4.06
N ASP A 204 22.87 20.85 3.39
CA ASP A 204 23.40 20.84 2.02
C ASP A 204 24.72 20.06 1.93
N ARG A 205 25.66 20.30 2.85
CA ARG A 205 26.93 19.54 2.90
C ARG A 205 26.71 18.05 3.19
N ILE A 206 25.78 17.72 4.08
CA ILE A 206 25.40 16.31 4.31
C ILE A 206 24.91 15.68 3.00
N MET A 207 24.02 16.38 2.27
CA MET A 207 23.50 15.90 0.99
C MET A 207 24.57 15.79 -0.10
N GLN A 208 25.58 16.67 -0.08
CA GLN A 208 26.73 16.57 -0.97
C GLN A 208 27.48 15.25 -0.81
N ASP A 209 27.71 14.83 0.42
CA ASP A 209 28.36 13.56 0.72
C ASP A 209 27.44 12.37 0.43
N VAL A 210 26.16 12.44 0.82
CA VAL A 210 25.16 11.40 0.51
C VAL A 210 25.04 11.16 -1.00
N ALA A 211 24.92 12.22 -1.80
CA ALA A 211 24.81 12.11 -3.26
C ALA A 211 26.08 11.58 -3.92
N ALA A 212 27.23 11.71 -3.25
CA ALA A 212 28.50 11.14 -3.70
C ALA A 212 28.76 9.74 -3.12
N GLY A 213 27.77 9.12 -2.48
CA GLY A 213 27.84 7.80 -1.88
C GLY A 213 28.70 7.71 -0.61
N ARG A 214 28.99 8.84 0.01
CA ARG A 214 29.75 8.98 1.26
C ARG A 214 28.81 9.21 2.45
N VAL A 215 27.85 8.30 2.64
CA VAL A 215 26.78 8.48 3.63
C VAL A 215 27.33 8.67 5.04
N ALA A 216 28.31 7.85 5.44
CA ALA A 216 28.89 7.94 6.78
C ALA A 216 29.56 9.30 7.00
N GLU A 217 30.38 9.75 6.05
CA GLU A 217 31.08 11.03 6.11
C GLU A 217 30.10 12.22 6.19
N GLY A 218 29.02 12.17 5.41
CA GLY A 218 27.98 13.20 5.46
C GLY A 218 27.36 13.30 6.86
N PHE A 219 26.96 12.17 7.44
CA PHE A 219 26.33 12.19 8.76
C PHE A 219 27.29 12.48 9.92
N GLU A 220 28.59 12.21 9.77
CA GLU A 220 29.60 12.69 10.73
C GLU A 220 29.63 14.23 10.84
N LEU A 221 29.38 14.95 9.74
CA LEU A 221 29.26 16.42 9.79
C LEU A 221 28.08 16.88 10.65
N GLY A 222 26.99 16.11 10.66
CA GLY A 222 25.78 16.40 11.42
C GLY A 222 25.85 15.99 12.90
N PHE A 223 26.72 15.05 13.24
CA PHE A 223 26.76 14.42 14.57
C PHE A 223 26.90 15.41 15.74
N PRO A 224 27.78 16.45 15.70
CA PRO A 224 27.89 17.41 16.78
C PRO A 224 26.60 18.22 17.02
N HIS A 225 25.70 18.25 16.04
CA HIS A 225 24.53 19.12 15.98
C HIS A 225 23.21 18.38 16.19
N VAL A 226 23.22 17.05 16.40
CA VAL A 226 22.00 16.23 16.48
C VAL A 226 21.60 15.92 17.92
N VAL A 227 20.29 15.80 18.17
CA VAL A 227 19.75 15.46 19.50
C VAL A 227 19.72 13.96 19.81
N VAL A 228 19.97 13.11 18.81
CA VAL A 228 19.98 11.64 18.97
C VAL A 228 21.35 11.16 19.46
N THR A 229 21.39 9.97 20.06
CA THR A 229 22.66 9.39 20.50
C THR A 229 23.52 8.96 19.31
N ARG A 230 24.83 8.78 19.56
CA ARG A 230 25.77 8.23 18.57
C ARG A 230 25.30 6.89 18.01
N GLU A 231 24.86 5.99 18.89
CA GLU A 231 24.36 4.67 18.51
C GLU A 231 23.12 4.74 17.60
N GLN A 232 22.20 5.67 17.88
CA GLN A 232 21.02 5.90 17.02
C GLN A 232 21.43 6.42 15.64
N LEU A 233 22.40 7.33 15.57
CA LEU A 233 22.93 7.83 14.30
C LEU A 233 23.66 6.73 13.54
N ASP A 234 24.53 5.94 14.18
CA ASP A 234 25.26 4.84 13.56
C ASP A 234 24.30 3.78 12.99
N THR A 235 23.24 3.44 13.75
CA THR A 235 22.19 2.53 13.28
C THR A 235 21.52 3.05 12.01
N PHE A 236 21.22 4.35 11.97
CA PHE A 236 20.65 4.99 10.79
C PHE A 236 21.63 4.98 9.61
N VAL A 237 22.90 5.33 9.82
CA VAL A 237 23.93 5.34 8.77
C VAL A 237 24.09 3.94 8.16
N VAL A 238 24.12 2.89 8.98
CA VAL A 238 24.16 1.50 8.50
C VAL A 238 22.92 1.16 7.67
N GLN A 239 21.74 1.58 8.13
CA GLN A 239 20.50 1.35 7.39
C GLN A 239 20.51 2.05 6.03
N VAL A 240 20.88 3.33 5.96
CA VAL A 240 20.94 4.09 4.71
C VAL A 240 21.99 3.51 3.77
N THR A 241 23.18 3.18 4.28
CA THR A 241 24.25 2.58 3.47
C THR A 241 23.77 1.29 2.81
N LYS A 242 23.08 0.42 3.55
CA LYS A 242 22.48 -0.81 3.00
C LYS A 242 21.39 -0.52 1.96
N GLN A 243 20.59 0.53 2.16
CA GLN A 243 19.57 0.91 1.19
C GLN A 243 20.17 1.52 -0.07
N GLN A 244 21.31 2.19 0.03
CA GLN A 244 22.00 2.80 -1.11
C GLN A 244 22.38 1.77 -2.16
N ASP A 245 22.90 0.60 -1.76
CA ASP A 245 23.18 -0.50 -2.70
C ASP A 245 21.90 -0.89 -3.47
N SER A 246 20.76 -0.96 -2.78
CA SER A 246 19.47 -1.26 -3.42
C SER A 246 18.99 -0.14 -4.33
N TRP A 247 19.28 1.12 -4.01
CA TRP A 247 18.94 2.26 -4.85
C TRP A 247 19.76 2.28 -6.13
N ASP A 248 21.05 1.98 -6.07
CA ASP A 248 21.89 1.91 -7.27
C ASP A 248 21.39 0.82 -8.24
N ASP A 249 20.95 -0.33 -7.71
CA ASP A 249 20.37 -1.42 -8.50
C ASP A 249 19.00 -1.07 -9.10
N ARG A 250 18.13 -0.39 -8.34
CA ARG A 250 16.73 -0.12 -8.73
C ARG A 250 16.56 1.17 -9.53
N PHE A 251 17.33 2.19 -9.21
CA PHE A 251 17.15 3.57 -9.66
C PHE A 251 18.29 4.05 -10.56
N GLY A 252 19.37 3.26 -10.68
CA GLY A 252 20.57 3.63 -11.41
C GLY A 252 21.49 4.52 -10.60
N LYS A 253 22.47 5.16 -11.24
CA LYS A 253 23.47 5.96 -10.55
C LYS A 253 22.89 7.26 -10.03
N SER A 254 23.40 7.74 -8.91
CA SER A 254 23.12 9.11 -8.49
C SER A 254 23.66 10.13 -9.51
N ILE A 255 22.81 11.07 -9.91
CA ILE A 255 23.13 12.18 -10.82
C ILE A 255 23.17 13.54 -10.08
N GLY A 256 23.29 13.50 -8.75
CA GLY A 256 23.38 14.67 -7.87
C GLY A 256 22.09 14.95 -7.10
N TYR A 257 22.03 16.14 -6.50
CA TYR A 257 20.93 16.56 -5.64
C TYR A 257 20.64 18.05 -5.82
N GLU A 258 19.47 18.50 -5.36
CA GLU A 258 19.10 19.92 -5.33
C GLU A 258 18.26 20.25 -4.09
N LEU A 259 18.44 21.47 -3.54
CA LEU A 259 17.56 22.00 -2.50
C LEU A 259 16.25 22.46 -3.13
N LEU A 260 15.13 21.84 -2.75
CA LEU A 260 13.82 22.18 -3.27
C LEU A 260 13.19 23.36 -2.54
N ARG A 261 13.19 23.33 -1.20
CA ARG A 261 12.59 24.37 -0.36
C ARG A 261 13.03 24.27 1.08
N ASN A 262 12.81 25.37 1.80
CA ASN A 262 12.89 25.44 3.25
C ASN A 262 11.51 25.75 3.81
N ASP A 263 10.92 24.81 4.55
CA ASP A 263 9.63 25.02 5.23
C ASP A 263 9.89 25.54 6.65
N THR A 264 9.32 26.69 7.01
CA THR A 264 9.48 27.28 8.35
C THR A 264 8.18 27.22 9.16
N VAL A 265 8.29 26.98 10.46
CA VAL A 265 7.18 27.13 11.42
C VAL A 265 7.55 28.19 12.45
N GLY A 266 7.08 29.41 12.20
CA GLY A 266 7.55 30.60 12.91
C GLY A 266 9.08 30.70 12.86
N ASP A 267 9.67 31.14 13.97
CA ASP A 267 11.12 31.28 14.09
C ASP A 267 11.81 30.08 14.77
N SER A 268 11.04 29.05 15.14
CA SER A 268 11.51 27.97 16.01
C SER A 268 11.87 26.70 15.27
N MET A 269 11.42 26.55 14.02
CA MET A 269 11.64 25.33 13.23
C MET A 269 11.87 25.66 11.76
N ILE A 270 12.82 24.93 11.17
CA ILE A 270 13.05 24.95 9.72
C ILE A 270 13.26 23.52 9.24
N ARG A 271 12.65 23.18 8.11
CA ARG A 271 12.85 21.92 7.41
C ARG A 271 13.47 22.19 6.05
N ALA A 272 14.72 21.77 5.86
CA ALA A 272 15.38 21.81 4.56
C ALA A 272 15.01 20.54 3.78
N VAL A 273 14.44 20.69 2.58
CA VAL A 273 13.96 19.58 1.74
C VAL A 273 14.78 19.51 0.46
N PHE A 274 15.38 18.35 0.20
CA PHE A 274 16.24 18.10 -0.95
C PHE A 274 15.67 17.00 -1.84
N LEU A 275 15.94 17.10 -3.14
CA LEU A 275 15.72 16.03 -4.11
C LEU A 275 17.05 15.38 -4.43
N HIS A 276 17.21 14.10 -4.08
CA HIS A 276 18.33 13.28 -4.51
C HIS A 276 17.93 12.54 -5.78
N ARG A 277 18.64 12.82 -6.87
CA ARG A 277 18.30 12.35 -8.21
C ARG A 277 19.15 11.15 -8.59
N PHE A 278 18.50 10.18 -9.22
CA PHE A 278 19.09 9.00 -9.82
C PHE A 278 18.68 8.93 -11.31
N ASP A 279 19.27 8.02 -12.08
CA ASP A 279 18.97 7.88 -13.51
C ASP A 279 17.48 7.64 -13.82
N GLN A 280 16.79 6.87 -12.96
CA GLN A 280 15.41 6.40 -13.19
C GLN A 280 14.43 6.80 -12.08
N HIS A 281 14.88 7.44 -11.01
CA HIS A 281 14.04 7.77 -9.85
C HIS A 281 14.57 8.97 -9.06
N ALA A 282 13.80 9.45 -8.09
CA ALA A 282 14.26 10.46 -7.14
C ALA A 282 13.82 10.13 -5.72
N ILE A 283 14.68 10.43 -4.75
CA ILE A 283 14.44 10.25 -3.33
C ILE A 283 14.36 11.63 -2.68
N VAL A 284 13.33 11.86 -1.87
CA VAL A 284 13.16 13.13 -1.15
C VAL A 284 13.79 13.01 0.21
N TRP A 285 14.79 13.85 0.48
CA TRP A 285 15.44 13.97 1.78
C TRP A 285 14.92 15.20 2.51
N TRP A 286 14.80 15.12 3.83
CA TRP A 286 14.54 16.31 4.62
C TRP A 286 15.22 16.28 5.98
N PHE A 287 15.62 17.47 6.43
CA PHE A 287 16.29 17.71 7.70
C PHE A 287 15.47 18.72 8.48
N LEU A 288 14.96 18.31 9.63
CA LEU A 288 14.21 19.15 10.55
C LEU A 288 15.13 19.68 11.64
N TRP A 289 15.24 21.00 11.69
CA TRP A 289 16.02 21.72 12.69
C TRP A 289 15.08 22.42 13.66
N TYR A 290 15.46 22.43 14.93
CA TYR A 290 14.73 23.10 16.01
C TYR A 290 15.62 24.15 16.68
N ARG A 291 15.08 25.35 16.91
CA ARG A 291 15.76 26.43 17.62
C ARG A 291 15.48 26.35 19.11
N GLY A 292 16.43 25.82 19.86
CA GLY A 292 16.45 25.87 21.33
C GLY A 292 17.06 27.17 21.86
N SER A 293 17.22 27.26 23.18
CA SER A 293 17.84 28.42 23.84
C SER A 293 19.32 28.63 23.47
N GLN A 294 19.99 27.59 22.99
CA GLN A 294 21.40 27.62 22.59
C GLN A 294 21.60 27.81 21.08
N GLY A 295 20.53 27.78 20.28
CA GLY A 295 20.58 27.85 18.82
C GLY A 295 19.88 26.66 18.14
N TRP A 296 20.27 26.38 16.90
CA TRP A 296 19.64 25.39 16.03
C TRP A 296 20.29 24.01 16.17
N VAL A 297 19.48 22.98 16.38
CA VAL A 297 19.92 21.58 16.48
C VAL A 297 19.11 20.71 15.52
N LEU A 298 19.75 19.68 14.95
CA LEU A 298 19.11 18.70 14.09
C LEU A 298 18.24 17.79 14.95
N SER A 299 16.92 17.98 14.87
CA SER A 299 15.95 17.25 15.70
C SER A 299 15.53 15.94 15.04
N ARG A 300 15.41 15.95 13.71
CA ARG A 300 15.01 14.78 12.92
C ARG A 300 15.53 14.90 11.49
N PHE A 301 15.77 13.79 10.84
CA PHE A 301 15.98 13.70 9.40
C PHE A 301 15.35 12.41 8.90
N ALA A 302 14.95 12.37 7.63
CA ALA A 302 14.46 11.17 6.98
C ALA A 302 14.55 11.31 5.45
N PHE A 303 14.25 10.22 4.76
CA PHE A 303 14.03 10.20 3.33
C PHE A 303 12.76 9.41 3.00
N VAL A 304 12.16 9.68 1.85
CA VAL A 304 11.05 8.91 1.29
C VAL A 304 11.31 8.63 -0.19
N GLU A 305 11.07 7.41 -0.63
CA GLU A 305 11.18 7.01 -2.04
C GLU A 305 10.00 7.54 -2.87
N ASP A 306 8.86 7.82 -2.24
CA ASP A 306 7.69 8.34 -2.94
C ASP A 306 7.83 9.84 -3.23
N SER A 307 8.27 10.16 -4.44
CA SER A 307 8.39 11.54 -4.93
C SER A 307 7.02 12.21 -5.15
N THR A 308 5.91 11.46 -5.17
CA THR A 308 4.57 12.07 -5.32
C THR A 308 4.23 12.98 -4.13
N THR A 309 4.88 12.76 -2.98
CA THR A 309 4.78 13.61 -1.78
C THR A 309 5.17 15.07 -2.01
N LEU A 310 5.84 15.39 -3.11
CA LEU A 310 6.20 16.76 -3.50
C LEU A 310 5.04 17.53 -4.14
N PHE A 311 4.06 16.84 -4.72
CA PHE A 311 2.92 17.45 -5.40
C PHE A 311 1.79 17.64 -4.37
N ARG A 312 1.52 18.90 -4.04
CA ARG A 312 0.42 19.34 -3.17
C ARG A 312 -0.44 20.35 -3.91
#